data_AF-Q2KKS7-F1
#
_entry.id   AF-Q2KKS7-F1
#
_cell.length_a   1.000
_cell.length_b   1.000
_cell.length_c   1.000
_cell.angle_alpha   90.00
_cell.angle_beta   90.00
_cell.angle_gamma   90.00
#
_symmetry.space_group_name_H-M   'P 1'
#
loop_
_entity.id
_entity.type
_entity.pdbx_description
1 polymer ?
#
loop_
_entity_poly.entity_id
_entity_poly.type
_entity_poly.pdbx_seq_one_letter_code
_entity_poly.pdbx_strand_id
1 'polypeptide(L)' 'IKASGGSIDWSYDVGIKHSFAFELRDTGRYGSILPANQIIPTASETWLALKHIMEYVHDHPY' A
#
# COMPACT_ATOMS: atom_id res chain seq x y z
N ILE A 1 16.16 -3.45 8.13
CA ILE A 1 15.41 -3.14 9.37
C ILE A 1 14.34 -4.22 9.50
N LYS A 2 14.16 -4.82 10.68
CA LYS A 2 13.10 -5.80 10.94
C LYS A 2 12.17 -5.19 11.98
N ALA A 3 10.90 -5.09 11.66
CA ALA A 3 9.84 -4.73 12.60
C ALA A 3 9.00 -5.99 12.86
N SER A 4 8.55 -6.17 14.10
CA SER A 4 7.65 -7.26 14.49
C SER A 4 6.33 -6.68 14.96
N GLY A 5 5.22 -7.33 14.63
CA GLY A 5 3.89 -6.89 15.05
C GLY A 5 3.30 -5.79 14.16
N GLY A 6 3.71 -5.74 12.89
CA GLY A 6 3.08 -4.87 11.91
C GLY A 6 1.63 -5.29 11.64
N SER A 7 0.79 -4.35 11.20
CA SER A 7 -0.60 -4.65 10.86
C SER A 7 -0.72 -5.70 9.74
N ILE A 8 0.22 -5.71 8.80
CA ILE A 8 0.29 -6.71 7.72
C ILE A 8 0.64 -8.11 8.24
N ASP A 9 1.50 -8.21 9.26
CA ASP A 9 1.84 -9.49 9.89
C ASP A 9 0.60 -10.05 10.59
N TRP A 10 -0.06 -9.22 11.41
CA TRP A 10 -1.26 -9.61 12.15
C TRP A 10 -2.41 -10.01 11.21
N SER A 11 -2.68 -9.22 10.17
CA SER A 11 -3.76 -9.51 9.22
C SER A 11 -3.52 -10.82 8.46
N TYR A 12 -2.26 -11.08 8.07
CA TYR A 12 -1.87 -12.34 7.48
C TYR A 12 -2.05 -13.52 8.44
N ASP A 13 -1.63 -13.38 9.70
CA ASP A 13 -1.74 -14.42 10.74
C ASP A 13 -3.20 -14.80 11.06
N VAL A 14 -4.14 -13.86 10.95
CA VAL A 14 -5.59 -14.14 11.14
C VAL A 14 -6.29 -14.63 9.87
N GLY A 15 -5.55 -14.91 8.79
CA GLY A 15 -6.06 -15.56 7.58
C GLY A 15 -6.37 -14.62 6.42
N ILE A 16 -6.03 -13.33 6.49
CA ILE A 16 -6.16 -12.41 5.35
C ILE A 16 -4.94 -12.60 4.43
N LYS A 17 -5.09 -13.48 3.44
CA LYS A 17 -4.03 -13.87 2.48
C LYS A 17 -3.39 -12.69 1.75
N HIS A 18 -4.20 -11.70 1.37
CA HIS A 18 -3.78 -10.57 0.55
C HIS A 18 -3.58 -9.31 1.41
N SER A 19 -2.47 -9.29 2.16
CA SER A 19 -2.12 -8.21 3.09
C SER A 19 -0.93 -7.41 2.59
N PHE A 20 -1.11 -6.09 2.37
CA PHE A 20 -0.11 -5.20 1.77
C PHE A 20 0.01 -3.88 2.54
N ALA A 21 1.21 -3.31 2.57
CA ALA A 21 1.48 -1.96 3.06
C ALA A 21 2.12 -1.14 1.94
N PHE A 22 1.68 0.11 1.79
CA PHE A 22 2.22 1.05 0.83
C PHE A 22 2.95 2.18 1.55
N GLU A 23 4.22 2.34 1.23
CA GLU A 23 4.97 3.57 1.50
C GLU A 23 4.97 4.38 0.21
N LEU A 24 4.29 5.53 0.23
CA LEU A 24 4.06 6.36 -0.96
C LEU A 24 5.23 7.31 -1.21
N ARG A 25 5.05 8.25 -2.14
CA ARG A 25 6.06 9.26 -2.43
C ARG A 25 6.39 10.09 -1.18
N ASP A 26 7.62 10.57 -1.02
CA ASP A 26 8.79 10.37 -1.89
C ASP A 26 9.88 9.53 -1.21
N THR A 27 11.09 9.50 -1.79
CA THR A 27 12.23 8.74 -1.25
C THR A 27 13.12 9.60 -0.33
N GLY A 28 12.59 10.67 0.27
CA GLY A 28 13.28 11.47 1.29
C GLY A 28 13.66 12.90 0.89
N ARG A 29 13.21 13.40 -0.28
CA ARG A 29 13.46 14.81 -0.65
C ARG A 29 12.54 15.76 0.14
N TYR A 30 11.27 15.40 0.24
CA TYR A 30 10.25 16.09 1.02
C TYR A 30 9.76 15.24 2.21
N GLY A 31 9.85 13.91 2.10
CA GLY A 31 9.46 12.97 3.14
C GLY A 31 8.01 13.20 3.59
N SER A 32 7.80 13.32 4.90
CA SER A 32 6.47 13.53 5.49
C SER A 32 5.81 14.87 5.15
N ILE A 33 6.53 15.82 4.53
CA ILE A 33 6.02 17.15 4.15
C ILE A 33 5.97 17.26 2.63
N LEU A 34 5.35 16.27 1.98
CA LEU A 34 5.20 16.23 0.53
C LEU A 34 4.34 17.42 0.04
N PRO A 35 4.77 18.17 -0.99
CA PRO A 35 4.02 19.30 -1.51
C PRO A 35 2.60 18.94 -1.98
N ALA A 36 1.62 19.81 -1.73
CA ALA A 36 0.22 19.54 -2.07
C ALA A 36 -0.03 19.28 -3.57
N ASN A 37 0.81 19.83 -4.45
CA ASN A 37 0.73 19.57 -5.90
C ASN A 37 1.11 18.12 -6.28
N GLN A 38 1.68 17.33 -5.37
CA GLN A 38 1.96 15.91 -5.54
C GLN A 38 0.80 15.01 -5.09
N ILE A 39 -0.25 15.53 -4.46
CA ILE A 39 -1.38 14.71 -3.95
C ILE A 39 -2.06 13.95 -5.10
N ILE A 40 -2.50 14.67 -6.14
CA ILE A 40 -3.21 14.06 -7.28
C ILE A 40 -2.31 13.10 -8.07
N PRO A 41 -1.05 13.45 -8.40
CA PRO A 41 -0.12 12.51 -9.01
C PRO A 41 0.06 11.21 -8.21
N THR A 42 0.34 11.31 -6.90
CA THR A 42 0.53 10.16 -6.02
C THR A 42 -0.74 9.31 -5.91
N ALA A 43 -1.91 9.94 -5.76
CA ALA A 43 -3.18 9.22 -5.70
C ALA A 43 -3.50 8.49 -7.01
N SER A 44 -3.24 9.12 -8.15
CA SER A 44 -3.55 8.55 -9.47
C SER A 44 -2.75 7.29 -9.76
N GLU A 45 -1.43 7.30 -9.48
CA GLU A 45 -0.60 6.11 -9.66
C GLU A 45 -0.92 5.02 -8.63
N THR A 46 -1.19 5.40 -7.38
CA THR A 46 -1.56 4.45 -6.30
C THR A 46 -2.88 3.76 -6.62
N TRP A 47 -3.83 4.49 -7.21
CA TRP A 47 -5.13 3.94 -7.60
C TRP A 47 -5.01 2.85 -8.66
N LEU A 48 -4.07 2.97 -9.60
CA LEU A 48 -3.82 1.91 -10.59
C LEU A 48 -3.32 0.63 -9.92
N ALA A 49 -2.41 0.75 -8.94
CA ALA A 49 -1.93 -0.40 -8.17
C ALA A 49 -3.05 -1.03 -7.33
N LEU A 50 -3.87 -0.22 -6.66
CA LEU A 50 -5.01 -0.71 -5.87
C LEU A 50 -6.01 -1.46 -6.75
N LYS A 51 -6.38 -0.91 -7.90
CA LYS A 51 -7.29 -1.59 -8.84
C LYS A 51 -6.76 -2.96 -9.25
N HIS A 52 -5.48 -3.03 -9.60
CA HIS A 52 -4.87 -4.29 -9.99
C HIS A 52 -4.91 -5.33 -8.86
N ILE A 53 -4.64 -4.93 -7.62
CA ILE A 53 -4.74 -5.83 -6.46
C ILE A 53 -6.19 -6.27 -6.25
N MET A 54 -7.15 -5.35 -6.33
CA MET A 54 -8.57 -5.68 -6.14
C MET A 54 -9.09 -6.64 -7.23
N GLU A 55 -8.71 -6.42 -8.49
CA GLU A 55 -9.02 -7.34 -9.60
C GLU A 55 -8.39 -8.72 -9.36
N TYR A 56 -7.13 -8.77 -8.94
CA TYR A 56 -6.47 -10.03 -8.61
C TYR A 56 -7.18 -10.78 -7.48
N VAL A 57 -7.55 -10.09 -6.40
CA VAL A 57 -8.29 -10.67 -5.26
C VAL A 57 -9.68 -11.14 -5.69
N HIS A 58 -10.35 -10.40 -6.57
CA HIS A 58 -11.65 -10.79 -7.10
C HIS A 58 -11.58 -12.12 -7.87
N ASP A 59 -10.55 -12.29 -8.69
CA ASP A 59 -10.35 -13.49 -9.50
C ASP A 59 -9.76 -14.68 -8.70
N HIS A 60 -9.25 -14.44 -7.49
CA HIS A 60 -8.62 -15.44 -6.61
C HIS A 60 -9.27 -15.43 -5.21
N PRO A 61 -10.46 -16.02 -5.05
CA PRO A 61 -11.24 -15.90 -3.82
C PRO A 61 -10.61 -16.59 -2.58
N TYR A 62 -9.56 -17.42 -2.75
CA TYR A 62 -8.82 -18.06 -1.66
C TYR A 62 -7.40 -18.52 -2.05
#